data_AF-H1DLG5-F1
#
_entry.id   AF-H1DLG5-F1
#
_cell.length_a   1.000
_cell.length_b   1.000
_cell.length_c   1.000
_cell.angle_alpha   90.00
_cell.angle_beta   90.00
_cell.angle_gamma   90.00
#
_symmetry.space_group_name_H-M   'P 1'
#
loop_
_entity.id
_entity.type
_entity.pdbx_description
1 polymer ?
#
loop_
_entity_poly.entity_id
_entity_poly.type
_entity_poly.pdbx_seq_one_letter_code
_entity_poly.pdbx_strand_id
1 'polypeptide(L)'
;MNKKHIISLFAAALALGSVSCDDYLSTVPDNRTELDSEEKITDLLVTAYAAHLYPLTTETMSDNVDDRGTATGLSSIGRKQEEFYFWQDPTDTGNESTKRVWETYYYAIATANQALEAIEKMGSPESLNGQKGEALLTRAYHHFMLVNVFCKHYSEQTSATDLGIPYMEKSETTVAPHYERGTVKEVYEKIQKDIEEGLPLIDDNIY
;
A
#
# COMPACT_ATOMS: atom_id res chain seq x y z
N MET A 1 -67.09 -17.11 23.27
CA MET A 1 -66.19 -17.02 22.09
C MET A 1 -66.12 -18.40 21.45
N ASN A 2 -66.62 -18.57 20.21
CA ASN A 2 -66.74 -19.88 19.57
C ASN A 2 -65.35 -20.50 19.28
N LYS A 3 -65.14 -21.78 19.64
CA LYS A 3 -63.86 -22.51 19.46
C LYS A 3 -63.28 -22.40 18.04
N LYS A 4 -64.14 -22.27 17.02
CA LYS A 4 -63.75 -22.07 15.62
C LYS A 4 -62.99 -20.75 15.38
N HIS A 5 -63.33 -19.68 16.09
CA HIS A 5 -62.62 -18.39 15.97
C HIS A 5 -61.26 -18.40 16.67
N ILE A 6 -61.13 -19.15 17.77
CA ILE A 6 -59.85 -19.32 18.48
C ILE A 6 -58.84 -20.08 17.61
N ILE A 7 -59.29 -21.14 16.93
CA ILE A 7 -58.43 -21.93 16.02
C ILE A 7 -58.01 -21.10 14.81
N SER A 8 -58.92 -20.28 14.25
CA SER A 8 -58.61 -19.41 13.11
C SER A 8 -57.63 -18.28 13.48
N LEU A 9 -57.72 -17.74 14.70
CA LEU A 9 -56.78 -16.76 15.23
C LEU A 9 -55.38 -17.35 15.46
N PHE A 10 -55.31 -18.60 15.94
CA PHE A 10 -54.04 -19.30 16.12
C PHE A 10 -53.36 -19.65 14.78
N ALA A 11 -54.12 -20.04 13.76
CA ALA A 11 -53.59 -20.31 12.43
C ALA A 11 -53.07 -19.05 11.73
N ALA A 12 -53.74 -17.91 11.92
CA ALA A 12 -53.27 -16.62 11.39
C ALA A 12 -52.00 -16.13 12.09
N ALA A 13 -51.88 -16.34 13.41
CA ALA A 13 -50.67 -16.00 14.17
C ALA A 13 -49.46 -16.87 13.79
N LEU A 14 -49.69 -18.14 13.44
CA LEU A 14 -48.61 -19.04 13.00
C LEU A 14 -48.12 -18.71 11.58
N ALA A 15 -49.02 -18.24 10.70
CA ALA A 15 -48.66 -17.80 9.34
C ALA A 15 -47.86 -16.48 9.31
N LEU A 16 -47.96 -15.66 10.35
CA LEU A 16 -47.14 -14.43 10.51
C LEU A 16 -45.72 -14.72 11.01
N GLY A 17 -45.45 -15.92 11.53
CA GLY A 17 -44.13 -16.33 12.03
C GLY A 17 -43.19 -16.93 10.98
N SER A 18 -43.69 -17.21 9.77
CA SER A 18 -42.91 -17.85 8.69
C SER A 18 -42.29 -16.86 7.69
N VAL A 19 -42.41 -15.55 7.91
CA VAL A 19 -41.61 -14.56 7.18
C VAL A 19 -40.25 -14.45 7.87
N SER A 20 -39.41 -15.45 7.63
CA SER A 20 -37.99 -15.43 8.00
C SER A 20 -37.29 -14.38 7.13
N CYS A 21 -36.76 -13.33 7.75
CA CYS A 21 -35.84 -12.41 7.09
C CYS A 21 -34.49 -13.12 6.88
N ASP A 22 -34.41 -13.96 5.84
CA ASP A 22 -33.17 -14.67 5.49
C ASP A 22 -32.03 -13.67 5.14
N ASP A 23 -32.37 -12.45 4.73
CA ASP A 23 -31.44 -11.44 4.22
C ASP A 23 -30.53 -10.80 5.29
N TYR A 24 -30.87 -10.92 6.58
CA TYR A 24 -30.01 -10.39 7.65
C TYR A 24 -28.85 -11.33 8.00
N LEU A 25 -29.06 -12.65 7.83
CA LEU A 25 -28.09 -13.70 8.16
C LEU A 25 -27.27 -14.17 6.95
N SER A 26 -27.63 -13.74 5.74
CA SER A 26 -26.85 -13.95 4.51
C SER A 26 -25.67 -12.99 4.39
N THR A 27 -25.65 -11.91 5.18
CA THR A 27 -24.50 -11.01 5.24
C THR A 27 -23.38 -11.68 6.02
N VAL A 28 -22.26 -11.95 5.33
CA VAL A 28 -21.05 -12.44 5.99
C VAL A 28 -20.64 -11.37 7.02
N PRO A 29 -20.50 -11.68 8.32
CA PRO A 29 -20.06 -10.70 9.33
C PRO A 29 -18.64 -10.19 9.08
N ASP A 30 -17.93 -10.81 8.13
CA ASP A 30 -16.60 -10.42 7.69
C ASP A 30 -16.72 -9.27 6.70
N ASN A 31 -16.55 -8.03 7.18
CA ASN A 31 -16.62 -6.81 6.38
C ASN A 31 -15.33 -6.59 5.54
N ARG A 32 -14.60 -7.66 5.21
CA ARG A 32 -13.43 -7.61 4.34
C ARG A 32 -13.90 -7.51 2.89
N THR A 33 -13.55 -6.40 2.25
CA THR A 33 -13.83 -6.19 0.83
C THR A 33 -13.19 -7.30 0.00
N GLU A 34 -14.01 -8.13 -0.65
CA GLU A 34 -13.54 -9.08 -1.65
C GLU A 34 -13.17 -8.33 -2.93
N LEU A 35 -11.94 -8.52 -3.41
CA LEU A 35 -11.42 -7.95 -4.66
C LEU A 35 -11.75 -8.89 -5.82
N ASP A 36 -12.99 -8.83 -6.30
CA ASP A 36 -13.58 -9.74 -7.29
C ASP A 36 -14.08 -9.04 -8.56
N SER A 37 -13.85 -7.73 -8.68
CA SER A 37 -14.24 -6.93 -9.84
C SER A 37 -13.13 -5.95 -10.24
N GLU A 38 -13.18 -5.54 -11.50
CA GLU A 38 -12.28 -4.53 -12.07
C GLU A 38 -12.35 -3.20 -11.30
N GLU A 39 -13.55 -2.70 -11.05
CA GLU A 39 -13.80 -1.47 -10.30
C GLU A 39 -13.13 -1.51 -8.92
N LYS A 40 -13.30 -2.61 -8.18
CA LYS A 40 -12.70 -2.75 -6.84
C LYS A 40 -11.18 -2.81 -6.86
N ILE A 41 -10.58 -3.37 -7.91
CA ILE A 41 -9.13 -3.41 -8.10
C ILE A 41 -8.61 -2.00 -8.42
N THR A 42 -9.28 -1.27 -9.31
CA THR A 42 -8.95 0.12 -9.62
C THR A 42 -9.05 1.00 -8.36
N ASP A 43 -10.15 0.90 -7.60
CA ASP A 43 -10.34 1.65 -6.35
C ASP A 43 -9.26 1.33 -5.31
N LEU A 44 -8.84 0.06 -5.22
CA LEU A 44 -7.74 -0.33 -4.34
C LEU A 44 -6.43 0.34 -4.76
N LEU A 45 -6.10 0.35 -6.05
CA LEU A 45 -4.86 0.92 -6.57
C LEU A 45 -4.76 2.43 -6.33
N VAL A 46 -5.89 3.16 -6.33
CA VAL A 46 -5.94 4.57 -5.91
C VAL A 46 -5.42 4.77 -4.48
N THR A 47 -5.56 3.78 -3.60
CA THR A 47 -5.02 3.87 -2.23
C THR A 47 -3.50 3.67 -2.16
N ALA A 48 -2.86 3.20 -3.23
CA ALA A 48 -1.42 2.99 -3.29
C ALA A 48 -0.63 4.29 -3.55
N TYR A 49 -1.31 5.41 -3.82
CA TYR A 49 -0.64 6.72 -3.91
C TYR A 49 -0.10 7.14 -2.55
N ALA A 50 1.23 7.29 -2.45
CA ALA A 50 1.93 7.59 -1.21
C ALA A 50 1.45 8.91 -0.57
N ALA A 51 0.95 8.83 0.67
CA ALA A 51 0.47 9.99 1.43
C ALA A 51 1.62 10.81 2.06
N HIS A 52 2.80 10.21 2.23
CA HIS A 52 3.99 10.85 2.77
C HIS A 52 5.14 10.74 1.78
N LEU A 53 5.79 11.86 1.49
CA LEU A 53 6.77 11.91 0.42
C LEU A 53 8.17 12.20 0.96
N TYR A 54 9.15 11.48 0.42
CA TYR A 54 10.57 11.68 0.67
C TYR A 54 11.14 13.09 0.36
N PRO A 55 10.56 13.98 -0.48
CA PRO A 55 11.19 15.25 -0.82
C PRO A 55 11.39 16.15 0.40
N LEU A 56 10.48 16.19 1.37
CA LEU A 56 10.71 17.04 2.55
C LEU A 56 11.96 16.60 3.34
N THR A 57 12.14 15.28 3.46
CA THR A 57 13.32 14.69 4.10
C THR A 57 14.58 15.01 3.28
N THR A 58 14.57 14.66 1.98
CA THR A 58 15.76 14.72 1.13
C THR A 58 16.14 16.13 0.68
N GLU A 59 15.18 17.03 0.51
CA GLU A 59 15.43 18.44 0.18
C GLU A 59 16.22 19.13 1.30
N THR A 60 15.85 18.87 2.56
CA THR A 60 16.55 19.41 3.72
C THR A 60 17.99 18.89 3.84
N MET A 61 18.27 17.74 3.25
CA MET A 61 19.60 17.11 3.20
C MET A 61 20.40 17.50 1.95
N SER A 62 19.84 18.32 1.06
CA SER A 62 20.46 18.74 -0.19
C SER A 62 21.21 20.06 -0.06
N ASP A 63 21.96 20.44 -1.10
CA ASP A 63 22.63 21.73 -1.22
C ASP A 63 21.68 22.90 -1.57
N ASN A 64 20.38 22.63 -1.72
CA ASN A 64 19.36 23.68 -1.88
C ASN A 64 19.02 24.39 -0.54
N VAL A 65 19.43 23.83 0.60
CA VAL A 65 19.15 24.35 1.94
C VAL A 65 20.44 24.84 2.59
N ASP A 66 20.35 25.98 3.29
CA ASP A 66 21.49 26.62 3.97
C ASP A 66 21.13 27.01 5.40
N ASP A 67 22.10 26.94 6.30
CA ASP A 67 21.95 27.32 7.71
C ASP A 67 22.12 28.84 7.86
N ARG A 68 21.01 29.52 8.15
CA ARG A 68 20.99 30.98 8.37
C ARG A 68 21.34 31.36 9.81
N GLY A 69 21.75 30.40 10.65
CA GLY A 69 22.01 30.55 12.08
C GLY A 69 20.75 30.79 12.90
N THR A 70 20.92 31.10 14.19
CA THR A 70 19.85 31.53 15.10
C THR A 70 19.32 32.91 14.68
N ALA A 71 18.52 32.96 13.61
CA ALA A 71 17.78 34.14 13.24
C ALA A 71 16.73 34.44 14.31
N THR A 72 16.96 35.50 15.09
CA THR A 72 16.04 36.04 16.08
C THR A 72 14.67 36.30 15.45
N GLY A 73 13.70 35.42 15.68
CA GLY A 73 12.31 35.61 15.27
C GLY A 73 11.65 34.45 14.53
N LEU A 74 12.40 33.45 14.06
CA LEU A 74 11.83 32.20 13.53
C LEU A 74 11.96 31.10 14.58
N SER A 75 10.99 31.05 15.50
CA SER A 75 10.90 30.04 16.55
C SER A 75 10.51 28.64 16.05
N SER A 76 10.86 28.25 14.81
CA SER A 76 10.30 27.02 14.21
C SER A 76 11.08 26.39 13.06
N ILE A 77 12.42 26.41 13.04
CA ILE A 77 13.10 25.27 12.39
C ILE A 77 12.83 24.09 13.33
N GLY A 78 11.96 23.18 12.91
CA GLY A 78 11.64 22.01 13.71
C GLY A 78 12.87 21.14 13.86
N ARG A 79 13.02 20.48 15.03
CA ARG A 79 14.11 19.53 15.33
C ARG A 79 14.38 18.57 14.16
N LYS A 80 13.33 18.09 13.49
CA LYS A 80 13.42 17.21 12.31
C LYS A 80 14.24 17.80 11.16
N GLN A 81 14.00 19.07 10.83
CA GLN A 81 14.74 19.74 9.75
C GLN A 81 16.21 19.93 10.13
N GLU A 82 16.49 20.26 11.38
CA GLU A 82 17.84 20.35 11.90
C GLU A 82 18.57 19.00 11.84
N GLU A 83 17.92 17.94 12.33
CA GLU A 83 18.46 16.57 12.27
C GLU A 83 18.78 16.17 10.83
N PHE A 84 17.87 16.41 9.89
CA PHE A 84 18.10 16.10 8.47
C PHE A 84 19.24 16.94 7.88
N TYR A 85 19.23 18.26 8.07
CA TYR A 85 20.25 19.15 7.53
C TYR A 85 21.67 18.77 8.00
N PHE A 86 21.82 18.43 9.28
CA PHE A 86 23.10 18.01 9.85
C PHE A 86 23.38 16.50 9.72
N TRP A 87 22.58 15.76 8.95
CA TRP A 87 22.74 14.31 8.73
C TRP A 87 22.81 13.52 10.05
N GLN A 88 22.04 13.94 11.05
CA GLN A 88 21.92 13.26 12.33
C GLN A 88 20.91 12.12 12.21
N ASP A 89 21.02 11.15 13.13
CA ASP A 89 20.02 10.09 13.25
C ASP A 89 18.64 10.70 13.57
N PRO A 90 17.64 10.54 12.69
CA PRO A 90 16.36 11.20 12.88
C PRO A 90 15.59 10.57 14.03
N THR A 91 15.13 11.39 14.97
CA THR A 91 14.37 10.94 16.14
C THR A 91 12.87 11.24 16.01
N ASP A 92 12.47 12.00 14.99
CA ASP A 92 11.07 12.31 14.73
C ASP A 92 10.28 11.12 14.18
N THR A 93 9.05 10.97 14.65
CA THR A 93 8.09 9.95 14.15
C THR A 93 6.80 10.58 13.63
N GLY A 94 6.77 11.90 13.44
CA GLY A 94 5.65 12.64 12.89
C GLY A 94 5.52 12.48 11.38
N ASN A 95 4.70 13.32 10.76
CA ASN A 95 4.51 13.34 9.31
C ASN A 95 5.85 13.53 8.58
N GLU A 96 6.04 12.88 7.43
CA GLU A 96 7.27 12.95 6.63
C GLU A 96 8.57 12.62 7.41
N SER A 97 8.46 11.89 8.54
CA SER A 97 9.63 11.23 9.14
C SER A 97 10.09 10.07 8.25
N THR A 98 11.35 9.66 8.41
CA THR A 98 11.90 8.48 7.72
C THR A 98 11.05 7.22 7.99
N LYS A 99 10.54 7.08 9.22
CA LYS A 99 9.59 6.02 9.58
C LYS A 99 8.31 6.07 8.75
N ARG A 100 7.68 7.25 8.60
CA ARG A 100 6.45 7.41 7.81
C ARG A 100 6.68 7.19 6.31
N VAL A 101 7.82 7.65 5.79
CA VAL A 101 8.22 7.42 4.39
C VAL A 101 8.36 5.92 4.13
N TRP A 102 9.06 5.20 5.02
CA TRP A 102 9.19 3.74 4.96
C TRP A 102 7.82 3.05 4.98
N GLU A 103 6.98 3.38 5.99
CA GLU A 103 5.66 2.78 6.16
C GLU A 103 4.75 3.02 4.96
N THR A 104 4.71 4.24 4.42
CA THR A 104 3.81 4.58 3.31
C THR A 104 4.21 3.86 2.03
N TYR A 105 5.51 3.69 1.76
CA TYR A 105 5.97 2.98 0.56
C TYR A 105 5.73 1.48 0.66
N TYR A 106 5.97 0.86 1.82
CA TYR A 106 5.59 -0.55 2.00
C TYR A 106 4.07 -0.78 2.02
N TYR A 107 3.29 0.21 2.48
CA TYR A 107 1.83 0.15 2.35
C TYR A 107 1.41 0.11 0.87
N ALA A 108 1.93 1.03 0.04
CA ALA A 108 1.65 1.04 -1.39
C ALA A 108 2.08 -0.27 -2.11
N ILE A 109 3.23 -0.82 -1.73
CA ILE A 109 3.70 -2.12 -2.20
C ILE A 109 2.74 -3.26 -1.80
N ALA A 110 2.26 -3.26 -0.56
CA ALA A 110 1.29 -4.25 -0.11
C ALA A 110 -0.03 -4.14 -0.88
N THR A 111 -0.52 -2.92 -1.14
CA THR A 111 -1.69 -2.65 -1.98
C THR A 111 -1.51 -3.19 -3.40
N ALA A 112 -0.36 -2.93 -4.03
CA ALA A 112 -0.02 -3.46 -5.34
C ALA A 112 0.00 -5.00 -5.36
N ASN A 113 0.60 -5.63 -4.35
CA ASN A 113 0.63 -7.09 -4.25
C ASN A 113 -0.77 -7.69 -4.05
N GLN A 114 -1.65 -7.04 -3.29
CA GLN A 114 -3.04 -7.46 -3.15
C GLN A 114 -3.80 -7.40 -4.47
N ALA A 115 -3.62 -6.34 -5.26
CA ALA A 115 -4.19 -6.22 -6.59
C ALA A 115 -3.69 -7.34 -7.52
N LEU A 116 -2.37 -7.58 -7.55
CA LEU A 116 -1.77 -8.65 -8.37
C LEU A 116 -2.30 -10.03 -7.99
N GLU A 117 -2.40 -10.33 -6.70
CA GLU A 117 -2.94 -11.59 -6.19
C GLU A 117 -4.44 -11.75 -6.52
N ALA A 118 -5.22 -10.67 -6.48
CA ALA A 118 -6.63 -10.69 -6.87
C ALA A 118 -6.79 -10.96 -8.37
N ILE A 119 -6.03 -10.26 -9.21
CA ILE A 119 -6.01 -10.47 -10.68
C ILE A 119 -5.61 -11.91 -11.01
N GLU A 120 -4.60 -12.46 -10.33
CA GLU A 120 -4.19 -13.86 -10.50
C GLU A 120 -5.33 -14.83 -10.14
N LYS A 121 -6.02 -14.62 -9.00
CA LYS A 121 -7.17 -15.45 -8.58
C LYS A 121 -8.35 -15.38 -9.54
N MET A 122 -8.54 -14.26 -10.23
CA MET A 122 -9.56 -14.09 -11.27
C MET A 122 -9.15 -14.72 -12.61
N GLY A 123 -7.97 -15.33 -12.70
CA GLY A 123 -7.47 -15.99 -13.91
C GLY A 123 -6.73 -15.06 -14.87
N SER A 124 -6.35 -13.86 -14.44
CA SER A 124 -5.67 -12.84 -15.26
C SER A 124 -6.37 -12.54 -16.59
N PRO A 125 -7.66 -12.17 -16.57
CA PRO A 125 -8.38 -11.80 -17.80
C PRO A 125 -7.72 -10.58 -18.45
N GLU A 126 -7.75 -10.51 -19.79
CA GLU A 126 -7.14 -9.40 -20.55
C GLU A 126 -7.74 -8.03 -20.18
N SER A 127 -8.99 -7.98 -19.70
CA SER A 127 -9.63 -6.77 -19.21
C SER A 127 -8.92 -6.16 -17.99
N LEU A 128 -8.12 -6.94 -17.26
CA LEU A 128 -7.35 -6.48 -16.09
C LEU A 128 -5.88 -6.19 -16.42
N ASN A 129 -5.48 -6.18 -17.69
CA ASN A 129 -4.09 -5.90 -18.07
C ASN A 129 -3.65 -4.51 -17.60
N GLY A 130 -4.50 -3.48 -17.75
CA GLY A 130 -4.19 -2.12 -17.29
C GLY A 130 -3.88 -2.06 -15.80
N GLN A 131 -4.76 -2.64 -14.97
CA GLN A 131 -4.60 -2.71 -13.52
C GLN A 131 -3.39 -3.56 -13.12
N LYS A 132 -3.09 -4.63 -13.87
CA LYS A 132 -1.88 -5.43 -13.65
C LYS A 132 -0.62 -4.61 -13.94
N GLY A 133 -0.61 -3.85 -15.03
CA GLY A 133 0.47 -2.93 -15.39
C GLY A 133 0.70 -1.89 -14.30
N GLU A 134 -0.38 -1.24 -13.85
CA GLU A 134 -0.33 -0.27 -12.76
C GLU A 134 0.24 -0.84 -11.47
N ALA A 135 -0.23 -2.02 -11.05
CA ALA A 135 0.21 -2.65 -9.82
C ALA A 135 1.71 -2.99 -9.89
N LEU A 136 2.19 -3.50 -11.04
CA LEU A 136 3.62 -3.78 -11.25
C LEU A 136 4.46 -2.49 -11.20
N LEU A 137 4.05 -1.44 -11.92
CA LEU A 137 4.76 -0.16 -11.90
C LEU A 137 4.72 0.52 -10.52
N THR A 138 3.60 0.40 -9.81
CA THR A 138 3.43 0.88 -8.44
C THR A 138 4.41 0.16 -7.51
N ARG A 139 4.52 -1.17 -7.60
CA ARG A 139 5.47 -1.95 -6.81
C ARG A 139 6.91 -1.57 -7.13
N ALA A 140 7.25 -1.43 -8.41
CA ALA A 140 8.57 -1.03 -8.86
C ALA A 140 8.96 0.36 -8.34
N TYR A 141 8.08 1.35 -8.52
CA TYR A 141 8.32 2.74 -8.11
C TYR A 141 8.57 2.86 -6.61
N HIS A 142 7.74 2.23 -5.78
CA HIS A 142 7.87 2.35 -4.33
C HIS A 142 9.12 1.65 -3.80
N HIS A 143 9.54 0.51 -4.37
CA HIS A 143 10.83 -0.10 -4.05
C HIS A 143 12.01 0.76 -4.54
N PHE A 144 11.89 1.38 -5.72
CA PHE A 144 12.88 2.33 -6.23
C PHE A 144 13.06 3.51 -5.28
N MET A 145 11.99 4.06 -4.75
CA MET A 145 12.08 5.14 -3.76
C MET A 145 12.74 4.68 -2.46
N LEU A 146 12.35 3.52 -1.95
CA LEU A 146 12.93 2.96 -0.72
C LEU A 146 14.45 2.70 -0.86
N VAL A 147 14.89 2.06 -1.94
CA VAL A 147 16.32 1.75 -2.10
C VAL A 147 17.16 3.01 -2.26
N ASN A 148 16.64 4.06 -2.90
CA ASN A 148 17.37 5.33 -3.04
C ASN A 148 17.42 6.16 -1.75
N VAL A 149 16.42 6.05 -0.88
CA VAL A 149 16.38 6.80 0.39
C VAL A 149 17.14 6.08 1.51
N PHE A 150 17.11 4.74 1.54
CA PHE A 150 17.59 3.96 2.69
C PHE A 150 18.83 3.10 2.44
N CYS A 151 19.37 3.10 1.22
CA CYS A 151 20.54 2.30 0.87
C CYS A 151 21.60 3.16 0.19
N LYS A 152 22.79 2.57 0.00
CA LYS A 152 23.81 3.20 -0.84
C LYS A 152 23.33 3.28 -2.28
N HIS A 153 23.76 4.31 -2.98
CA HIS A 153 23.51 4.44 -4.41
C HIS A 153 24.03 3.23 -5.18
N TYR A 154 23.36 2.92 -6.28
CA TYR A 154 23.77 1.83 -7.15
C TYR A 154 25.19 2.06 -7.69
N SER A 155 26.01 1.02 -7.62
CA SER A 155 27.36 0.95 -8.16
C SER A 155 27.60 -0.46 -8.66
N GLU A 156 28.07 -0.59 -9.90
CA GLU A 156 28.45 -1.89 -10.46
C GLU A 156 29.54 -2.61 -9.66
N GLN A 157 30.34 -1.85 -8.88
CA GLN A 157 31.45 -2.40 -8.11
C GLN A 157 31.00 -2.97 -6.76
N THR A 158 30.00 -2.37 -6.10
CA THR A 158 29.67 -2.69 -4.70
C THR A 158 28.23 -3.16 -4.47
N SER A 159 27.29 -2.87 -5.39
CA SER A 159 25.86 -3.16 -5.18
C SER A 159 25.52 -4.65 -5.07
N ALA A 160 26.41 -5.54 -5.52
CA ALA A 160 26.27 -6.98 -5.30
C ALA A 160 26.51 -7.42 -3.84
N THR A 161 27.03 -6.53 -2.99
CA THR A 161 27.27 -6.78 -1.56
C THR A 161 26.70 -5.71 -0.65
N ASP A 162 26.42 -4.52 -1.18
CA ASP A 162 25.76 -3.47 -0.41
C ASP A 162 24.35 -3.90 -0.04
N LEU A 163 24.02 -3.73 1.25
CA LEU A 163 22.75 -4.15 1.81
C LEU A 163 21.61 -3.30 1.25
N GLY A 164 20.66 -3.94 0.59
CA GLY A 164 19.48 -3.33 -0.01
C GLY A 164 18.32 -3.23 0.98
N ILE A 165 17.11 -3.42 0.48
CA ILE A 165 15.86 -3.49 1.25
C ILE A 165 15.20 -4.87 1.03
N PRO A 166 14.23 -5.28 1.87
CA PRO A 166 13.35 -6.38 1.52
C PRO A 166 12.54 -6.04 0.26
N TYR A 167 12.56 -6.91 -0.76
CA TYR A 167 11.72 -6.76 -1.93
C TYR A 167 10.47 -7.63 -1.79
N MET A 168 9.32 -7.02 -1.58
CA MET A 168 8.06 -7.70 -1.28
C MET A 168 7.29 -7.98 -2.58
N GLU A 169 7.32 -9.23 -3.05
CA GLU A 169 6.61 -9.66 -4.28
C GLU A 169 5.20 -10.20 -4.03
N LYS A 170 4.80 -10.33 -2.76
CA LYS A 170 3.53 -10.91 -2.31
C LYS A 170 2.99 -10.17 -1.10
N SER A 171 1.69 -10.32 -0.84
CA SER A 171 1.04 -9.84 0.36
C SER A 171 1.60 -10.58 1.59
N GLU A 172 1.96 -9.83 2.62
CA GLU A 172 2.30 -10.43 3.91
C GLU A 172 1.03 -10.85 4.65
N THR A 173 1.03 -12.06 5.21
CA THR A 173 -0.12 -12.65 5.93
C THR A 173 0.24 -13.12 7.34
N THR A 174 1.53 -13.09 7.67
CA THR A 174 2.09 -13.49 8.96
C THR A 174 2.16 -12.29 9.89
N VAL A 175 1.90 -12.52 11.18
CA VAL A 175 2.12 -11.51 12.21
C VAL A 175 3.61 -11.46 12.56
N ALA A 176 4.21 -10.26 12.47
CA ALA A 176 5.62 -10.02 12.77
C ALA A 176 6.60 -10.97 12.01
N PRO A 177 6.53 -10.99 10.67
CA PRO A 177 7.48 -11.76 9.87
C PRO A 177 8.90 -11.23 10.03
N HIS A 178 9.86 -12.11 9.82
CA HIS A 178 11.25 -11.73 9.69
C HIS A 178 11.57 -11.56 8.21
N TYR A 179 12.09 -10.39 7.83
CA TYR A 179 12.47 -10.08 6.45
C TYR A 179 13.99 -10.03 6.31
N GLU A 180 14.51 -10.78 5.35
CA GLU A 180 15.90 -10.66 4.94
C GLU A 180 16.06 -9.51 3.93
N ARG A 181 17.07 -8.68 4.17
CA ARG A 181 17.47 -7.64 3.22
C ARG A 181 18.33 -8.28 2.15
N GLY A 182 17.88 -8.21 0.90
CA GLY A 182 18.72 -8.55 -0.25
C GLY A 182 19.82 -7.53 -0.47
N THR A 183 20.44 -7.58 -1.64
CA THR A 183 21.45 -6.59 -2.05
C THR A 183 20.82 -5.43 -2.82
N VAL A 184 21.51 -4.30 -2.89
CA VAL A 184 21.07 -3.17 -3.75
C VAL A 184 20.90 -3.64 -5.20
N LYS A 185 21.80 -4.50 -5.69
CA LYS A 185 21.71 -5.03 -7.05
C LYS A 185 20.44 -5.86 -7.28
N GLU A 186 20.15 -6.80 -6.39
CA GLU A 186 18.94 -7.64 -6.48
C GLU A 186 17.66 -6.80 -6.48
N VAL A 187 17.62 -5.73 -5.67
CA VAL A 187 16.48 -4.81 -5.66
C VAL A 187 16.28 -4.16 -7.02
N TYR A 188 17.35 -3.63 -7.64
CA TYR A 188 17.28 -3.02 -8.97
C TYR A 188 16.89 -4.02 -10.07
N GLU A 189 17.38 -5.26 -10.01
CA GLU A 189 17.00 -6.32 -10.95
C GLU A 189 15.49 -6.64 -10.87
N LYS A 190 14.93 -6.68 -9.66
CA LYS A 190 13.49 -6.89 -9.47
C LYS A 190 12.65 -5.68 -9.89
N ILE A 191 13.12 -4.46 -9.63
CA ILE A 191 12.50 -3.22 -10.14
C ILE A 191 12.43 -3.28 -11.67
N GLN A 192 13.54 -3.61 -12.34
CA GLN A 192 13.59 -3.72 -13.79
C GLN A 192 12.59 -4.75 -14.31
N LYS A 193 12.52 -5.92 -13.67
CA LYS A 193 11.56 -6.97 -14.04
C LYS A 193 10.12 -6.48 -13.97
N ASP A 194 9.73 -5.83 -12.88
CA ASP A 194 8.37 -5.28 -12.74
C ASP A 194 8.07 -4.20 -13.79
N ILE A 195 9.05 -3.36 -14.14
CA ILE A 195 8.90 -2.36 -15.20
C ILE A 195 8.72 -3.03 -16.57
N GLU A 196 9.56 -4.00 -16.91
CA GLU A 196 9.51 -4.70 -18.20
C GLU A 196 8.22 -5.50 -18.38
N GLU A 197 7.70 -6.08 -17.30
CA GLU A 197 6.41 -6.79 -17.31
C GLU A 197 5.21 -5.84 -17.30
N GLY A 198 5.29 -4.73 -16.57
CA GLY A 198 4.18 -3.81 -16.34
C GLY A 198 3.97 -2.79 -17.46
N LEU A 199 5.06 -2.22 -18.01
CA LEU A 199 5.00 -1.12 -18.98
C LEU A 199 4.20 -1.47 -20.26
N PRO A 200 4.31 -2.68 -20.85
CA PRO A 200 3.52 -3.06 -22.03
C PRO A 200 2.01 -3.21 -21.75
N LEU A 201 1.62 -3.27 -20.48
CA LEU A 201 0.23 -3.50 -20.06
C LEU A 201 -0.50 -2.20 -19.71
N ILE A 202 0.20 -1.06 -19.64
CA ILE A 202 -0.40 0.23 -19.32
C ILE A 202 -1.40 0.66 -20.40
N ASP A 203 -2.56 1.12 -19.95
CA ASP A 203 -3.61 1.68 -20.78
C ASP A 203 -4.02 3.04 -20.21
N ASP A 204 -3.92 4.11 -20.98
CA ASP A 204 -4.30 5.45 -20.53
C ASP A 204 -5.82 5.62 -20.41
N ASN A 205 -6.63 4.70 -20.98
CA ASN A 205 -8.08 4.81 -20.99
C ASN A 205 -8.75 4.35 -19.69
N ILE A 206 -8.00 3.78 -18.74
CA ILE A 206 -8.52 3.30 -17.45
C ILE A 206 -8.36 4.31 -16.30
N TYR A 207 -7.81 5.50 -16.57
CA TYR A 207 -7.55 6.58 -15.62
C TYR A 207 -8.29 7.88 -15.98
#